data_AF-A0A369ZLP1-F1
#
_entry.id   AF-A0A369ZLP1-F1
#
_cell.length_a   1.000
_cell.length_b   1.000
_cell.length_c   1.000
_cell.angle_alpha   90.00
_cell.angle_beta   90.00
_cell.angle_gamma   90.00
#
_symmetry.space_group_name_H-M   'P 1'
#
loop_
_entity.id
_entity.type
_entity.pdbx_description
1 polymer ?
#
loop_
_entity_poly.entity_id
_entity_poly.type
_entity_poly.pdbx_seq_one_letter_code
_entity_poly.pdbx_strand_id
1 'polypeptide(L)'
;MKNCEFFYHPMFAIYDCGVDYLTREKHRLVVIANCAWGGLLNLSCYYDEILEKQKIPFSKQEIDDDMDKVSALERKFKDISEIKVGDDWEYPFNYEQGIKELDEVLLKYIPFFEEEQDE
;
A
#
# COMPACT_ATOMS: atom_id res chain seq x y z
N MET A 1 -25.70 12.74 -12.93
CA MET A 1 -24.98 11.48 -13.23
C MET A 1 -23.99 11.75 -14.36
N LYS A 2 -22.69 11.64 -14.07
CA LYS A 2 -21.65 11.17 -15.00
C LYS A 2 -20.43 10.72 -14.19
N ASN A 3 -20.35 9.40 -14.06
CA ASN A 3 -19.17 8.55 -14.07
C ASN A 3 -18.10 8.78 -12.98
N CYS A 4 -18.34 8.13 -11.84
CA CYS A 4 -17.34 7.81 -10.81
C CYS A 4 -16.34 6.72 -11.26
N GLU A 5 -16.30 6.38 -12.56
CA GLU A 5 -15.56 5.24 -13.11
C GLU A 5 -14.14 5.60 -13.61
N PHE A 6 -13.70 6.85 -13.49
CA PHE A 6 -12.40 7.30 -14.02
C PHE A 6 -11.42 7.87 -12.99
N PHE A 7 -11.65 7.68 -11.69
CA PHE A 7 -10.84 8.34 -10.65
C PHE A 7 -9.49 7.66 -10.33
N TYR A 8 -9.11 6.60 -11.05
CA TYR A 8 -7.86 5.88 -10.77
C TYR A 8 -6.86 5.95 -11.94
N HIS A 9 -6.41 7.17 -12.26
CA HIS A 9 -5.21 7.34 -13.08
C HIS A 9 -4.13 8.03 -12.23
N PRO A 10 -3.02 7.35 -11.89
CA PRO A 10 -1.94 7.90 -11.08
C PRO A 10 -1.37 9.22 -11.63
N MET A 11 -1.39 9.40 -12.96
CA MET A 11 -0.99 10.67 -13.59
C MET A 11 -1.91 11.85 -13.25
N PHE A 12 -3.21 11.63 -13.02
CA PHE A 12 -4.12 12.74 -12.65
C PHE A 12 -3.94 13.16 -11.18
N ALA A 13 -3.63 12.23 -10.26
CA ALA A 13 -3.38 12.55 -8.86
C ALA A 13 -2.14 13.44 -8.62
N ILE A 14 -1.16 13.42 -9.54
CA ILE A 14 0.05 14.24 -9.49
C ILE A 14 -0.19 15.66 -10.02
N TYR A 15 -1.04 15.82 -11.04
CA TYR A 15 -1.26 17.10 -11.73
C TYR A 15 -2.43 17.92 -11.19
N ASP A 16 -3.31 17.28 -10.42
CA ASP A 16 -4.57 17.89 -10.03
C ASP A 16 -4.44 18.48 -8.61
N CYS A 17 -3.85 19.69 -8.58
CA CYS A 17 -3.77 20.56 -7.41
C CYS A 17 -5.15 20.96 -6.84
N GLY A 18 -6.25 20.50 -7.45
CA GLY A 18 -7.64 20.71 -7.03
C GLY A 18 -8.31 19.47 -6.42
N VAL A 19 -7.62 18.32 -6.33
CA VAL A 19 -8.15 17.13 -5.68
C VAL A 19 -8.20 17.36 -4.18
N ASP A 20 -9.34 17.05 -3.56
CA ASP A 20 -9.50 17.13 -2.10
C ASP A 20 -8.37 16.35 -1.39
N TYR A 21 -7.97 16.83 -0.21
CA TYR A 21 -6.91 16.24 0.61
C TYR A 21 -7.06 14.71 0.76
N LEU A 22 -8.31 14.23 0.80
CA LEU A 22 -8.66 12.86 1.13
C LEU A 22 -8.40 11.89 -0.04
N THR A 23 -8.68 12.31 -1.27
CA THR A 23 -8.37 11.55 -2.47
C THR A 23 -6.86 11.45 -2.67
N ARG A 24 -6.09 12.49 -2.31
CA ARG A 24 -4.62 12.43 -2.30
C ARG A 24 -4.09 11.43 -1.29
N GLU A 25 -4.59 11.46 -0.06
CA GLU A 25 -4.16 10.52 0.99
C GLU A 25 -4.59 9.07 0.68
N LYS A 26 -5.78 8.85 0.11
CA LYS A 26 -6.20 7.53 -0.43
C LYS A 26 -5.22 7.04 -1.51
N HIS A 27 -4.88 7.89 -2.47
CA HIS A 27 -3.95 7.51 -3.55
C HIS A 27 -2.58 7.12 -3.00
N ARG A 28 -2.07 7.86 -2.01
CA ARG A 28 -0.81 7.54 -1.34
C ARG A 28 -0.82 6.14 -0.73
N LEU A 29 -1.88 5.76 -0.02
CA LEU A 29 -1.97 4.41 0.56
C LEU A 29 -1.93 3.31 -0.48
N VAL A 30 -2.66 3.47 -1.58
CA VAL A 30 -2.65 2.48 -2.66
C VAL A 30 -1.27 2.40 -3.33
N VAL A 31 -0.61 3.55 -3.53
CA VAL A 31 0.76 3.57 -4.08
C VAL A 31 1.73 2.87 -3.13
N ILE A 32 1.68 3.15 -1.82
CA ILE A 32 2.52 2.50 -0.81
C ILE A 32 2.26 0.98 -0.84
N ALA A 33 1.00 0.55 -0.81
CA ALA A 33 0.64 -0.87 -0.83
C ALA A 33 1.17 -1.56 -2.10
N ASN A 34 1.01 -0.95 -3.28
CA ASN A 34 1.50 -1.50 -4.55
C ASN A 34 3.04 -1.58 -4.59
N CYS A 35 3.73 -0.54 -4.13
CA CYS A 35 5.20 -0.54 -4.03
C CYS A 35 5.70 -1.62 -3.08
N ALA A 36 5.07 -1.74 -1.90
CA ALA A 36 5.41 -2.77 -0.92
C ALA A 36 5.18 -4.18 -1.48
N TRP A 37 4.05 -4.41 -2.14
CA TRP A 37 3.77 -5.68 -2.80
C TRP A 37 4.83 -6.04 -3.84
N GLY A 38 5.26 -5.08 -4.67
CA GLY A 38 6.35 -5.30 -5.62
C GLY A 38 7.69 -5.66 -4.96
N GLY A 39 8.00 -5.03 -3.82
CA GLY A 39 9.18 -5.36 -3.01
C GLY A 39 9.12 -6.79 -2.46
N LEU A 40 7.98 -7.17 -1.87
CA LEU A 40 7.76 -8.52 -1.35
C LEU A 40 7.76 -9.58 -2.45
N LEU A 41 7.20 -9.28 -3.64
CA LEU A 41 7.25 -10.18 -4.79
C LEU A 41 8.70 -10.48 -5.20
N ASN A 42 9.54 -9.45 -5.30
CA ASN A 42 10.96 -9.65 -5.61
C ASN A 42 11.64 -10.53 -4.55
N LEU A 43 11.39 -10.23 -3.27
CA LEU A 43 11.94 -11.02 -2.16
C LEU A 43 11.49 -12.49 -2.20
N SER A 44 10.22 -12.77 -2.52
CA SER A 44 9.70 -14.14 -2.64
C SER A 44 10.24 -14.88 -3.87
N CYS A 45 10.35 -14.18 -5.02
CA CYS A 45 10.90 -14.74 -6.25
C CYS A 45 12.38 -15.15 -6.11
N TYR A 46 13.17 -14.31 -5.44
CA TYR A 46 14.61 -14.50 -5.26
C TYR A 46 14.97 -15.04 -3.87
N TYR A 47 13.99 -15.62 -3.15
CA TYR A 47 14.16 -16.01 -1.75
C TYR A 47 15.38 -16.90 -1.52
N ASP A 48 15.52 -17.98 -2.30
CA ASP A 48 16.61 -18.94 -2.12
C ASP A 48 17.98 -18.30 -2.45
N GLU A 49 18.05 -17.47 -3.49
CA GLU A 49 19.28 -16.75 -3.86
C GLU A 49 19.72 -15.72 -2.81
N ILE A 50 18.76 -15.07 -2.16
CA ILE A 50 19.02 -14.11 -1.08
C ILE A 50 19.41 -14.87 0.20
N LEU A 51 18.74 -16.00 0.49
CA LEU A 51 19.01 -16.84 1.65
C LEU A 51 20.44 -17.43 1.62
N GLU A 52 20.97 -17.72 0.44
CA GLU A 52 22.36 -18.15 0.26
C GLU A 52 23.39 -17.06 0.62
N LYS A 53 23.01 -15.78 0.48
CA LYS A 53 23.91 -14.63 0.66
C LYS A 53 23.79 -14.02 2.05
N GLN A 54 22.59 -13.98 2.60
CA GLN A 54 22.31 -13.34 3.89
C GLN A 54 21.20 -14.03 4.66
N LYS A 55 21.16 -13.75 5.95
CA LYS A 55 20.13 -14.31 6.83
C LYS A 55 18.82 -13.57 6.64
N ILE A 56 17.82 -14.26 6.11
CA ILE A 56 16.44 -13.73 6.04
C ILE A 56 15.70 -14.14 7.32
N PRO A 57 15.12 -13.21 8.10
CA PRO A 57 14.45 -13.52 9.36
C PRO A 57 13.00 -13.99 9.19
N PHE A 58 12.52 -14.10 7.95
CA PHE A 58 11.17 -14.56 7.59
C PHE A 58 11.25 -15.70 6.57
N SER A 59 10.28 -16.61 6.63
CA SER A 59 10.12 -17.68 5.64
C SER A 59 9.48 -17.16 4.35
N LYS A 60 9.68 -17.89 3.24
CA LYS A 60 9.01 -17.59 1.97
C LYS A 60 7.48 -17.56 2.11
N GLN A 61 6.91 -18.51 2.86
CA GLN A 61 5.46 -18.56 3.11
C GLN A 61 4.97 -17.32 3.85
N GLU A 62 5.73 -16.80 4.83
CA GLU A 62 5.35 -15.57 5.53
C GLU A 62 5.35 -14.35 4.60
N ILE A 63 6.28 -14.28 3.65
CA ILE A 63 6.32 -13.22 2.64
C ILE A 63 5.09 -13.31 1.73
N ASP A 64 4.76 -14.51 1.25
CA ASP A 64 3.59 -14.74 0.40
C ASP A 64 2.28 -14.40 1.14
N ASP A 65 2.16 -14.80 2.42
CA ASP A 65 1.00 -14.47 3.26
C ASP A 65 0.87 -12.95 3.49
N ASP A 66 2.00 -12.24 3.62
CA ASP A 66 1.99 -10.78 3.76
C ASP A 66 1.67 -10.08 2.45
N MET A 67 2.09 -10.61 1.30
CA MET A 67 1.67 -10.11 -0.02
C MET A 67 0.15 -10.18 -0.18
N ASP A 68 -0.49 -11.24 0.31
CA ASP A 68 -1.95 -11.36 0.31
C ASP A 68 -2.61 -10.31 1.21
N LYS A 69 -2.04 -10.05 2.40
CA LYS A 69 -2.53 -8.98 3.30
C LYS A 69 -2.40 -7.61 2.66
N VAL A 70 -1.25 -7.29 2.07
CA VAL A 70 -1.01 -6.02 1.37
C VAL A 70 -1.98 -5.86 0.20
N SER A 71 -2.23 -6.94 -0.57
CA SER A 71 -3.22 -6.93 -1.66
C SER A 71 -4.63 -6.66 -1.16
N ALA A 72 -5.00 -7.23 -0.01
CA ALA A 72 -6.30 -6.99 0.62
C ALA A 72 -6.44 -5.52 1.08
N LEU A 73 -5.38 -4.96 1.67
CA LEU A 73 -5.33 -3.54 2.05
C LEU A 73 -5.40 -2.63 0.83
N GLU A 74 -4.66 -2.93 -0.24
CA GLU A 74 -4.71 -2.17 -1.49
C GLU A 74 -6.13 -2.10 -2.07
N ARG A 75 -6.81 -3.25 -2.13
CA ARG A 75 -8.22 -3.34 -2.57
C ARG A 75 -9.13 -2.54 -1.66
N LYS A 76 -9.00 -2.72 -0.34
CA LYS A 76 -9.75 -1.93 0.67
C LYS A 76 -9.57 -0.43 0.41
N PHE A 77 -8.34 0.02 0.16
CA PHE A 77 -8.08 1.45 -0.08
C PHE A 77 -8.68 1.94 -1.39
N LYS A 78 -8.61 1.14 -2.47
CA LYS A 78 -9.25 1.45 -3.75
C LYS A 78 -10.77 1.59 -3.63
N ASP A 79 -11.40 0.75 -2.81
CA ASP A 79 -12.85 0.68 -2.65
C ASP A 79 -13.43 1.75 -1.70
N ILE A 80 -12.58 2.50 -0.98
CA ILE A 80 -13.04 3.65 -0.17
C ILE A 80 -13.75 4.65 -1.09
N SER A 81 -14.98 4.99 -0.72
CA SER A 81 -15.80 5.98 -1.40
C SER A 81 -16.40 6.94 -0.39
N GLU A 82 -16.77 8.13 -0.86
CA GLU A 82 -17.55 9.07 -0.08
C GLU A 82 -18.91 8.46 0.27
N ILE A 83 -19.35 8.70 1.50
CA ILE A 83 -20.70 8.39 1.94
C ILE A 83 -21.50 9.68 2.05
N LYS A 84 -22.78 9.62 1.68
CA LYS A 84 -23.67 10.77 1.81
C LYS A 84 -24.13 10.90 3.27
N VAL A 85 -23.86 12.05 3.88
CA VAL A 85 -24.24 12.37 5.27
C VAL A 85 -25.07 13.65 5.25
N GLY A 86 -26.40 13.49 5.32
CA GLY A 86 -27.33 14.61 5.15
C GLY A 86 -27.31 15.16 3.72
N ASP A 87 -26.99 16.44 3.59
CA ASP A 87 -26.82 17.12 2.29
C ASP A 87 -25.36 17.14 1.80
N ASP A 88 -24.42 16.73 2.65
CA ASP A 88 -22.98 16.72 2.37
C ASP A 88 -22.45 15.31 2.05
N TRP A 89 -21.25 15.26 1.49
CA TRP A 89 -20.49 14.02 1.26
C TRP A 89 -19.29 14.00 2.21
N GLU A 90 -19.12 12.90 2.93
CA GLU A 90 -18.03 12.70 3.87
C GLU A 90 -17.21 11.47 3.47
N TYR A 91 -15.89 11.55 3.64
CA TYR A 91 -15.07 10.35 3.63
C TYR A 91 -15.01 9.79 5.05
N PRO A 92 -15.52 8.58 5.30
CA PRO A 92 -15.44 7.94 6.61
C PRO A 92 -14.03 7.42 6.92
N PHE A 93 -13.08 7.63 6.00
CA PHE A 93 -11.77 7.01 6.03
C PHE A 93 -10.73 7.87 6.74
N ASN A 94 -10.02 7.25 7.69
CA ASN A 94 -8.90 7.86 8.38
C ASN A 94 -7.57 7.37 7.79
N TYR A 95 -6.80 8.30 7.20
CA TYR A 95 -5.50 8.02 6.62
C TYR A 95 -4.50 7.43 7.62
N GLU A 96 -4.43 7.96 8.84
CA GLU A 96 -3.53 7.45 9.88
C GLU A 96 -3.84 5.99 10.24
N GLN A 97 -5.13 5.62 10.19
CA GLN A 97 -5.52 4.23 10.39
C GLN A 97 -5.06 3.35 9.23
N GLY A 98 -5.16 3.82 7.98
CA GLY A 98 -4.64 3.11 6.81
C GLY A 98 -3.13 2.89 6.86
N ILE A 99 -2.37 3.88 7.34
CA ILE A 99 -0.92 3.74 7.56
C ILE A 99 -0.65 2.68 8.63
N LYS A 100 -1.34 2.71 9.78
CA LYS A 100 -1.17 1.70 10.83
C LYS A 100 -1.44 0.28 10.34
N GLU A 101 -2.47 0.10 9.52
CA GLU A 101 -2.79 -1.22 8.95
C GLU A 101 -1.70 -1.72 7.99
N LEU A 102 -1.06 -0.83 7.22
CA LEU A 102 0.12 -1.17 6.42
C LEU A 102 1.33 -1.47 7.30
N ASP A 103 1.57 -0.65 8.33
CA ASP A 103 2.70 -0.78 9.26
C ASP A 103 2.67 -2.12 10.01
N GLU A 104 1.48 -2.61 10.39
CA GLU A 104 1.30 -3.93 11.02
C GLU A 104 1.86 -5.09 10.17
N VAL A 105 1.91 -4.92 8.85
CA VAL A 105 2.47 -5.91 7.92
C VAL A 105 3.92 -5.57 7.56
N LEU A 106 4.21 -4.29 7.28
CA LEU A 106 5.42 -3.86 6.59
C LEU A 106 6.58 -3.49 7.51
N LEU A 107 6.34 -3.04 8.75
CA LEU A 107 7.41 -2.54 9.63
C LEU A 107 8.51 -3.57 9.88
N LYS A 108 8.17 -4.86 9.93
CA LYS A 108 9.14 -5.93 10.16
C LYS A 108 10.17 -6.10 9.04
N TYR A 109 9.89 -5.58 7.85
CA TYR A 109 10.80 -5.63 6.70
C TYR A 109 11.79 -4.46 6.68
N ILE A 110 11.53 -3.36 7.41
CA ILE A 110 12.40 -2.18 7.42
C ILE A 110 13.84 -2.53 7.82
N PRO A 111 14.10 -3.21 8.96
CA PRO A 111 15.47 -3.51 9.36
C PRO A 111 16.23 -4.34 8.33
N PHE A 112 15.53 -5.26 7.65
CA PHE A 112 16.14 -6.10 6.62
C PHE A 112 16.58 -5.30 5.40
N PHE A 113 15.80 -4.30 4.97
CA PHE A 113 16.15 -3.44 3.83
C PHE A 113 17.11 -2.29 4.21
N GLU A 114 17.19 -1.92 5.49
CA GLU A 114 18.17 -0.95 5.99
C GLU A 114 19.55 -1.58 6.17
N GLU A 115 19.63 -2.84 6.63
CA GLU A 115 20.89 -3.59 6.74
C GLU A 115 21.59 -3.77 5.37
N GLU A 116 20.85 -3.79 4.25
CA GLU A 116 21.43 -3.84 2.90
C GLU A 116 22.11 -2.54 2.42
N GLN A 117 21.95 -1.40 3.11
CA GLN A 117 22.51 -0.11 2.67
C GLN A 117 23.89 0.21 3.25
N ASP A 118 24.36 -0.55 4.25
CA ASP A 118 25.62 -0.33 4.95
C ASP A 118 26.81 -1.18 4.42
N GLU A 119 26.61 -1.92 3.30
CA GLU A 119 27.67 -2.63 2.53
C GLU A 119 28.02 -1.92 1.21
#